data_AF-A0A931P0W8-F1
#
_entry.id   AF-A0A931P0W8-F1
#
_cell.length_a   1.000
_cell.length_b   1.000
_cell.length_c   1.000
_cell.angle_alpha   90.00
_cell.angle_beta   90.00
_cell.angle_gamma   90.00
#
_symmetry.space_group_name_H-M   'P 1'
#
loop_
_entity.id
_entity.type
_entity.pdbx_description
1 polymer ?
#
loop_
_entity_poly.entity_id
_entity_poly.type
_entity_poly.pdbx_seq_one_letter_code
_entity_poly.pdbx_strand_id
1 'polypeptide(L)'
;MTAPPIDRYWPIARDKPGLLVAMMRHLAGDAHISFEGDLSRCSFASSLSPSSEETPVLRRHTSYPVQDFVVLPMKPESVRPILNIVLPGNRYLEDIIHVQIEKEGKLQFGSYDNFHHECIVGFPPGVTPEILDRLQSSGVVRSWSVPHEGARRWHG
;
A
#
# COMPACT_ATOMS: atom_id res chain seq x y z
N MET A 1 28.79 -15.81 -10.62
CA MET A 1 27.44 -16.12 -10.11
C MET A 1 26.81 -14.78 -9.71
N THR A 2 25.77 -14.35 -10.43
CA THR A 2 25.02 -13.13 -10.09
C THR A 2 24.03 -13.44 -8.97
N ALA A 3 23.90 -12.55 -7.99
CA ALA A 3 22.89 -12.69 -6.94
C ALA A 3 21.48 -12.80 -7.56
N PRO A 4 20.56 -13.56 -6.95
CA PRO A 4 19.19 -13.65 -7.44
C PRO A 4 18.57 -12.24 -7.48
N PRO A 5 17.70 -11.95 -8.47
CA PRO A 5 17.03 -10.66 -8.55
C PRO A 5 16.18 -10.44 -7.30
N ILE A 6 16.31 -9.27 -6.70
CA ILE A 6 15.49 -8.85 -5.56
C ILE A 6 14.04 -8.73 -6.05
N ASP A 7 13.12 -9.46 -5.42
CA ASP A 7 11.70 -9.48 -5.80
C ASP A 7 10.82 -8.58 -4.92
N ARG A 8 11.33 -8.14 -3.76
CA ARG A 8 10.62 -7.26 -2.81
C ARG A 8 11.56 -6.59 -1.82
N TYR A 9 11.04 -5.58 -1.13
CA TYR A 9 11.68 -4.84 -0.05
C TYR A 9 10.76 -4.79 1.18
N TRP A 10 11.34 -4.80 2.38
CA TRP A 10 10.64 -4.75 3.67
C TRP A 10 10.95 -3.45 4.43
N PRO A 11 10.23 -2.35 4.16
CA PRO A 11 10.37 -1.11 4.92
C PRO A 11 9.73 -1.21 6.31
N ILE A 12 10.47 -0.77 7.33
CA ILE A 12 9.94 -0.52 8.67
C ILE A 12 9.53 0.95 8.75
N ALA A 13 8.22 1.20 8.70
CA ALA A 13 7.67 2.56 8.80
C ALA A 13 7.97 3.19 10.18
N ARG A 14 8.47 4.42 10.19
CA ARG A 14 8.50 5.28 11.40
C ARG A 14 7.29 6.20 11.42
N ASP A 15 6.98 6.80 10.27
CA ASP A 15 5.80 7.63 10.03
C ASP A 15 4.90 6.91 9.03
N LYS A 16 3.95 6.12 9.55
CA LYS A 16 3.00 5.35 8.73
C LYS A 16 2.13 6.22 7.80
N PRO A 17 1.52 7.33 8.25
CA PRO A 17 0.75 8.18 7.33
C PRO A 17 1.67 8.87 6.32
N GLY A 18 2.85 9.31 6.73
CA GLY A 18 3.87 9.82 5.80
C GLY A 18 4.28 8.81 4.73
N LEU A 19 4.39 7.52 5.10
CA LEU A 19 4.69 6.44 4.18
C LEU A 19 3.56 6.24 3.16
N LEU A 20 2.30 6.19 3.62
CA LEU A 20 1.14 6.07 2.73
C LEU A 20 1.10 7.23 1.73
N VAL A 21 1.25 8.47 2.21
CA VAL A 21 1.28 9.67 1.37
C VAL A 21 2.41 9.59 0.33
N ALA A 22 3.61 9.19 0.75
CA ALA A 22 4.76 9.08 -0.14
C ALA A 22 4.55 8.01 -1.23
N MET A 23 4.06 6.82 -0.86
CA MET A 23 3.83 5.73 -1.79
C MET A 23 2.71 6.06 -2.78
N MET A 24 1.60 6.63 -2.31
CA MET A 24 0.52 7.08 -3.20
C MET A 24 1.00 8.12 -4.21
N ARG A 25 1.80 9.10 -3.78
CA ARG A 25 2.36 10.12 -4.68
C ARG A 25 3.38 9.56 -5.66
N HIS A 26 4.25 8.66 -5.20
CA HIS A 26 5.29 8.06 -6.03
C HIS A 26 4.71 7.14 -7.11
N LEU A 27 3.68 6.37 -6.76
CA LEU A 27 3.09 5.37 -7.63
C LEU A 27 1.93 5.91 -8.48
N ALA A 28 1.42 7.12 -8.20
CA ALA A 28 0.34 7.73 -8.96
C ALA A 28 0.58 7.75 -10.48
N GLY A 29 -0.51 7.79 -11.24
CA GLY A 29 -0.53 7.70 -12.70
C GLY A 29 -1.55 6.66 -13.13
N ASP A 30 -1.10 5.67 -13.90
CA ASP A 30 -1.90 4.50 -14.28
C ASP A 30 -1.84 3.41 -13.20
N ALA A 31 -2.29 3.76 -11.99
CA ALA A 31 -2.26 2.91 -10.82
C ALA A 31 -3.64 2.82 -10.18
N HIS A 32 -3.88 1.77 -9.41
CA HIS A 32 -5.05 1.62 -8.55
C HIS A 32 -4.61 1.39 -7.11
N ILE A 33 -5.40 1.89 -6.17
CA ILE A 33 -5.23 1.63 -4.75
C ILE A 33 -6.47 0.91 -4.24
N SER A 34 -6.28 -0.11 -3.40
CA SER A 34 -7.35 -0.69 -2.62
C SER A 34 -7.21 -0.42 -1.14
N PHE A 35 -8.36 -0.34 -0.47
CA PHE A 35 -8.49 -0.29 0.98
C PHE A 35 -9.44 -1.40 1.42
N GLU A 36 -9.09 -2.07 2.51
CA GLU A 36 -9.90 -3.12 3.13
C GLU A 36 -10.03 -2.86 4.63
N GLY A 37 -11.22 -3.03 5.20
CA GLY A 37 -11.49 -2.87 6.64
C GLY A 37 -12.95 -2.54 6.96
N ASP A 38 -13.18 -1.77 8.02
CA ASP A 38 -14.47 -1.13 8.30
C ASP A 38 -14.50 0.22 7.58
N LEU A 39 -15.08 0.26 6.39
CA LEU A 39 -15.06 1.45 5.55
C LEU A 39 -16.33 2.31 5.72
N SER A 40 -17.14 2.03 6.74
CA SER A 40 -18.40 2.75 7.01
C SER A 40 -18.21 4.27 7.18
N ARG A 41 -17.03 4.71 7.59
CA ARG A 41 -16.64 6.12 7.77
C ARG A 41 -15.88 6.71 6.58
N CYS A 42 -15.63 5.92 5.54
CA CYS A 42 -14.90 6.29 4.34
C CYS A 42 -15.86 6.52 3.16
N SER A 43 -16.41 7.73 3.06
CA SER A 43 -17.28 8.10 1.93
C SER A 43 -16.46 8.64 0.76
N PHE A 44 -16.27 7.80 -0.27
CA PHE A 44 -15.61 8.20 -1.51
C PHE A 44 -16.62 8.80 -2.50
N ALA A 45 -16.30 9.98 -3.04
CA ALA A 45 -17.13 10.62 -4.06
C ALA A 45 -17.19 9.77 -5.33
N SER A 46 -18.34 9.78 -6.02
CA SER A 46 -18.53 9.06 -7.29
C SER A 46 -17.55 9.49 -8.38
N SER A 47 -17.05 10.73 -8.32
CA SER A 47 -15.99 11.23 -9.22
C SER A 47 -14.65 10.52 -9.07
N LEU A 48 -14.43 9.79 -7.96
CA LEU A 48 -13.27 8.93 -7.76
C LEU A 48 -13.50 7.50 -8.29
N SER A 49 -14.68 7.22 -8.85
CA SER A 49 -15.07 5.91 -9.39
C SER A 49 -14.77 4.73 -8.45
N PRO A 50 -15.27 4.75 -7.20
CA PRO A 50 -15.09 3.64 -6.27
C PRO A 50 -15.71 2.35 -6.82
N SER A 51 -14.98 1.24 -6.71
CA SER A 51 -15.46 -0.10 -7.05
C SER A 51 -15.30 -1.04 -5.86
N SER A 52 -16.30 -1.86 -5.55
CA SER A 52 -16.23 -2.93 -4.54
C SER A 52 -15.66 -4.24 -5.09
N GLU A 53 -15.43 -4.31 -6.40
CA GLU A 53 -14.95 -5.50 -7.10
C GLU A 53 -13.45 -5.68 -6.95
N GLU A 54 -13.03 -6.92 -6.67
CA GLU A 54 -11.62 -7.30 -6.70
C GLU A 54 -11.10 -7.29 -8.13
N THR A 55 -9.80 -7.00 -8.27
CA THR A 55 -9.11 -7.16 -9.54
C THR A 55 -8.25 -8.41 -9.51
N PRO A 56 -7.69 -8.86 -10.65
CA PRO A 56 -6.74 -9.96 -10.65
C PRO A 56 -5.57 -9.78 -9.67
N VAL A 57 -5.22 -8.52 -9.34
CA VAL A 57 -4.10 -8.12 -8.48
C VAL A 57 -4.55 -7.65 -7.10
N LEU A 58 -5.55 -6.77 -7.03
CA LEU A 58 -6.03 -6.16 -5.79
C LEU A 58 -7.18 -7.00 -5.22
N ARG A 59 -6.92 -7.71 -4.12
CA ARG A 59 -7.86 -8.65 -3.51
C ARG A 59 -7.98 -8.45 -2.01
N ARG A 60 -9.12 -8.89 -1.43
CA ARG A 60 -9.26 -8.97 0.01
C ARG A 60 -8.28 -9.98 0.59
N HIS A 61 -7.68 -9.64 1.73
CA HIS A 61 -6.76 -10.51 2.47
C HIS A 61 -7.40 -11.06 3.75
N THR A 62 -8.55 -10.53 4.18
CA THR A 62 -9.32 -11.07 5.31
C THR A 62 -10.37 -12.05 4.82
N SER A 63 -10.26 -13.32 5.22
CA SER A 63 -11.18 -14.39 4.81
C SER A 63 -12.44 -14.49 5.67
N TYR A 64 -12.39 -14.10 6.95
CA TYR A 64 -13.55 -14.09 7.85
C TYR A 64 -13.34 -13.18 9.09
N PRO A 65 -14.31 -12.31 9.44
CA PRO A 65 -15.45 -11.92 8.62
C PRO A 65 -14.98 -11.14 7.38
N VAL A 66 -15.74 -11.26 6.29
CA VAL A 66 -15.47 -10.51 5.06
C VAL A 66 -15.57 -9.02 5.36
N GLN A 67 -14.51 -8.27 5.03
CA GLN A 67 -14.41 -6.83 5.26
C GLN A 67 -14.96 -6.03 4.09
N ASP A 68 -15.27 -4.76 4.33
CA ASP A 68 -15.51 -3.82 3.25
C ASP A 68 -14.23 -3.68 2.42
N PHE A 69 -14.41 -3.42 1.13
CA PHE A 69 -13.30 -3.30 0.18
C PHE A 69 -13.66 -2.28 -0.88
N VAL A 70 -12.69 -1.44 -1.23
CA VAL A 70 -12.83 -0.48 -2.31
C VAL A 70 -11.55 -0.41 -3.12
N VAL A 71 -11.69 -0.33 -4.43
CA VAL A 71 -10.63 -0.04 -5.40
C VAL A 71 -10.90 1.34 -6.01
N LEU A 72 -9.85 2.15 -6.11
CA LEU A 72 -9.90 3.52 -6.62
C LEU A 72 -8.76 3.74 -7.64
N PRO A 73 -9.03 4.36 -8.80
CA PRO A 73 -7.98 4.89 -9.66
C PRO A 73 -7.12 5.91 -8.92
N MET A 74 -5.80 5.75 -9.00
CA MET A 74 -4.81 6.57 -8.32
C MET A 74 -4.05 7.44 -9.31
N LYS A 75 -4.76 8.39 -9.91
CA LYS A 75 -4.18 9.46 -10.73
C LYS A 75 -3.59 10.55 -9.83
N PRO A 76 -2.62 11.37 -10.31
CA PRO A 76 -2.03 12.44 -9.51
C PRO A 76 -3.07 13.36 -8.84
N GLU A 77 -4.16 13.68 -9.55
CA GLU A 77 -5.25 14.51 -9.07
C GLU A 77 -6.18 13.82 -8.05
N SER A 78 -6.26 12.48 -8.05
CA SER A 78 -7.11 11.74 -7.10
C SER A 78 -6.42 11.46 -5.77
N VAL A 79 -5.07 11.51 -5.70
CA VAL A 79 -4.30 11.24 -4.47
C VAL A 79 -4.77 12.09 -3.29
N ARG A 80 -4.87 13.42 -3.47
CA ARG A 80 -5.28 14.32 -2.37
C ARG A 80 -6.73 14.07 -1.92
N PRO A 81 -7.73 13.99 -2.82
CA PRO A 81 -9.08 13.59 -2.45
C PRO A 81 -9.16 12.29 -1.67
N ILE A 82 -8.40 11.26 -2.07
CA ILE A 82 -8.37 9.97 -1.35
C ILE A 82 -7.76 10.14 0.05
N LEU A 83 -6.60 10.82 0.15
CA LEU A 83 -5.93 11.08 1.43
C LEU A 83 -6.80 11.88 2.41
N ASN A 84 -7.60 12.83 1.92
CA ASN A 84 -8.53 13.59 2.74
C ASN A 84 -9.63 12.71 3.37
N ILE A 85 -9.86 11.51 2.84
CA ILE A 85 -10.84 10.56 3.38
C ILE A 85 -10.13 9.60 4.35
N VAL A 86 -8.97 9.07 3.98
CA VAL A 86 -8.34 7.96 4.74
C VAL A 86 -7.44 8.41 5.89
N LEU A 87 -6.96 9.65 5.90
CA LEU A 87 -6.05 10.14 6.96
C LEU A 87 -6.73 10.73 8.20
N PRO A 88 -7.80 11.56 8.10
CA PRO A 88 -8.32 12.28 9.27
C PRO A 88 -8.77 11.35 10.38
N GLY A 89 -8.47 11.70 11.63
CA GLY A 89 -8.92 10.90 12.78
C GLY A 89 -8.33 9.49 12.81
N ASN A 90 -7.12 9.29 12.27
CA ASN A 90 -6.37 8.03 12.33
C ASN A 90 -7.04 6.83 11.62
N ARG A 91 -7.97 7.10 10.69
CA ARG A 91 -8.72 6.05 9.96
C ARG A 91 -7.84 5.05 9.23
N TYR A 92 -6.69 5.48 8.69
CA TYR A 92 -5.73 4.58 8.05
C TYR A 92 -5.16 3.47 8.97
N LEU A 93 -5.34 3.59 10.29
CA LEU A 93 -5.02 2.55 11.27
C LEU A 93 -6.23 1.94 11.96
N GLU A 94 -7.32 2.70 12.15
CA GLU A 94 -8.48 2.24 12.91
C GLU A 94 -9.53 1.57 12.02
N ASP A 95 -9.77 2.16 10.85
CA ASP A 95 -10.83 1.76 9.93
C ASP A 95 -10.27 0.87 8.80
N ILE A 96 -9.00 1.09 8.43
CA ILE A 96 -8.33 0.39 7.33
C ILE A 96 -7.33 -0.63 7.88
N ILE A 97 -7.53 -1.89 7.49
CA ILE A 97 -6.71 -3.04 7.85
C ILE A 97 -5.62 -3.26 6.79
N HIS A 98 -6.00 -3.30 5.51
CA HIS A 98 -5.08 -3.55 4.41
C HIS A 98 -5.12 -2.45 3.36
N VAL A 99 -3.95 -2.10 2.84
CA VAL A 99 -3.76 -1.18 1.71
C VAL A 99 -2.91 -1.86 0.67
N GLN A 100 -3.33 -1.82 -0.58
CA GLN A 100 -2.53 -2.32 -1.71
C GLN A 100 -2.51 -1.29 -2.82
N ILE A 101 -1.37 -1.15 -3.50
CA ILE A 101 -1.23 -0.31 -4.69
C ILE A 101 -0.74 -1.18 -5.83
N GLU A 102 -1.55 -1.21 -6.88
CA GLU A 102 -1.25 -1.84 -8.16
C GLU A 102 -0.86 -0.76 -9.17
N LYS A 103 0.12 -1.08 -10.01
CA LYS A 103 0.49 -0.28 -11.18
C LYS A 103 0.94 -1.20 -12.30
N GLU A 104 0.45 -0.96 -13.52
CA GLU A 104 0.78 -1.74 -14.72
C GLU A 104 0.52 -3.26 -14.55
N GLY A 105 -0.59 -3.62 -13.92
CA GLY A 105 -1.03 -4.98 -13.68
C GLY A 105 -0.22 -5.73 -12.61
N LYS A 106 0.55 -5.01 -11.79
CA LYS A 106 1.42 -5.61 -10.76
C LYS A 106 1.27 -4.89 -9.42
N LEU A 107 1.26 -5.67 -8.35
CA LEU A 107 1.33 -5.13 -6.99
C LEU A 107 2.69 -4.46 -6.81
N GLN A 108 2.70 -3.17 -6.45
CA GLN A 108 3.90 -2.38 -6.21
C GLN A 108 4.11 -2.06 -4.73
N PHE A 109 3.03 -1.98 -3.97
CA PHE A 109 3.09 -1.74 -2.53
C PHE A 109 1.95 -2.44 -1.82
N GLY A 110 2.23 -3.02 -0.66
CA GLY A 110 1.24 -3.61 0.23
C GLY A 110 1.55 -3.23 1.67
N SER A 111 0.52 -2.88 2.43
CA SER A 111 0.58 -2.74 3.87
C SER A 111 -0.58 -3.52 4.47
N TYR A 112 -0.27 -4.52 5.27
CA TYR A 112 -1.26 -5.43 5.87
C TYR A 112 -1.29 -5.27 7.39
N ASP A 113 -2.37 -5.76 8.01
CA ASP A 113 -2.56 -5.79 9.48
C ASP A 113 -2.35 -4.42 10.15
N ASN A 114 -3.03 -3.39 9.62
CA ASN A 114 -3.00 -2.02 10.16
C ASN A 114 -1.57 -1.44 10.17
N PHE A 115 -0.87 -1.60 9.04
CA PHE A 115 0.54 -1.20 8.89
C PHE A 115 1.44 -1.87 9.94
N HIS A 116 1.22 -3.15 10.24
CA HIS A 116 2.14 -3.87 11.09
C HIS A 116 3.54 -3.87 10.46
N HIS A 117 4.58 -3.65 11.25
CA HIS A 117 5.93 -3.39 10.73
C HIS A 117 6.55 -4.57 9.97
N GLU A 118 6.06 -5.80 10.21
CA GLU A 118 6.44 -7.01 9.47
C GLU A 118 5.56 -7.27 8.23
N CYS A 119 4.59 -6.38 7.97
CA CYS A 119 3.53 -6.57 6.99
C CYS A 119 3.50 -5.44 5.95
N ILE A 120 4.58 -4.68 5.80
CA ILE A 120 4.71 -3.64 4.77
C ILE A 120 5.73 -4.09 3.72
N VAL A 121 5.29 -4.23 2.48
CA VAL A 121 6.09 -4.72 1.35
C VAL A 121 6.10 -3.70 0.22
N GLY A 122 7.29 -3.43 -0.31
CA GLY A 122 7.45 -2.77 -1.62
C GLY A 122 7.92 -3.76 -2.67
N PHE A 123 7.40 -3.67 -3.89
CA PHE A 123 7.79 -4.53 -5.00
C PHE A 123 8.44 -3.70 -6.12
N PRO A 124 9.53 -4.19 -6.75
CA PRO A 124 10.04 -3.60 -7.99
C PRO A 124 9.08 -3.81 -9.17
N PRO A 125 9.10 -2.93 -10.19
CA PRO A 125 9.96 -1.74 -10.30
C PRO A 125 9.39 -0.50 -9.60
N GLY A 126 8.17 -0.55 -9.06
CA GLY A 126 7.47 0.61 -8.50
C GLY A 126 8.02 1.10 -7.17
N VAL A 127 8.58 0.20 -6.35
CA VAL A 127 9.37 0.56 -5.17
C VAL A 127 10.82 0.16 -5.40
N THR A 128 11.73 1.11 -5.20
CA THR A 128 13.16 0.97 -5.44
C THR A 128 13.99 1.37 -4.22
N PRO A 129 15.27 0.98 -4.13
CA PRO A 129 16.16 1.45 -3.08
C PRO A 129 16.21 2.97 -2.98
N GLU A 130 16.20 3.68 -4.11
CA GLU A 130 16.32 5.15 -4.14
C GLU A 130 15.15 5.85 -3.44
N ILE A 131 13.91 5.37 -3.63
CA ILE A 131 12.75 5.91 -2.89
C ILE A 131 12.85 5.54 -1.41
N LEU A 132 13.26 4.32 -1.08
CA LEU A 132 13.35 3.86 0.31
C LEU A 132 14.45 4.61 1.09
N ASP A 133 15.61 4.84 0.51
CA ASP A 133 16.71 5.61 1.08
C ASP A 133 16.32 7.08 1.29
N ARG A 134 15.58 7.66 0.33
CA ARG A 134 15.03 9.00 0.49
C ARG A 134 14.05 9.08 1.66
N LEU A 135 13.14 8.11 1.78
CA LEU A 135 12.19 8.06 2.88
C LEU A 135 12.85 7.75 4.22
N GLN A 136 13.95 7.00 4.23
CA GLN A 136 14.74 6.77 5.43
C GLN A 136 15.44 8.06 5.88
N SER A 137 16.04 8.78 4.93
CA SER A 137 16.73 10.05 5.19
C SER A 137 15.78 11.15 5.66
N SER A 138 14.52 11.15 5.19
CA SER A 138 13.49 12.09 5.66
C SER A 138 12.80 11.66 6.96
N GLY A 139 13.15 10.50 7.51
CA GLY A 139 12.57 9.97 8.75
C GLY A 139 11.20 9.31 8.61
N VAL A 140 10.71 9.10 7.39
CA VAL A 140 9.44 8.38 7.14
C VAL A 140 9.62 6.88 7.35
N VAL A 141 10.72 6.33 6.85
CA VAL A 141 11.14 4.94 7.07
C VAL A 141 12.22 4.92 8.14
N ARG A 142 12.16 3.96 9.07
CA ARG A 142 13.22 3.75 10.07
C ARG A 142 14.43 3.05 9.44
N SER A 143 14.14 2.00 8.69
CA SER A 143 15.10 1.13 7.99
C SER A 143 14.33 0.31 6.96
N TRP A 144 15.02 -0.24 5.98
CA TRP A 144 14.44 -1.20 5.04
C TRP A 144 15.46 -2.30 4.75
N SER A 145 14.98 -3.47 4.32
CA SER A 145 15.83 -4.60 3.96
C SER A 145 15.32 -5.32 2.74
N VAL A 146 16.19 -6.15 2.15
CA VAL A 146 15.80 -7.20 1.21
C VAL A 146 15.55 -8.47 2.02
N PRO A 147 14.60 -9.34 1.61
CA PRO A 147 14.44 -10.63 2.26
C PRO A 147 15.74 -11.43 2.16
N HIS A 148 16.17 -12.03 3.27
CA HIS A 148 17.22 -13.04 3.23
C HIS A 148 16.73 -14.27 2.46
N GLU A 149 17.62 -15.00 1.80
CA GLU A 149 17.28 -16.28 1.16
C GLU A 149 16.56 -17.18 2.20
N GLY A 150 15.30 -17.51 1.94
CA GLY A 150 14.45 -18.31 2.83
C GLY A 150 13.40 -17.54 3.64
N ALA A 151 13.39 -16.21 3.60
CA ALA A 151 12.24 -15.43 4.08
C ALA A 151 11.03 -15.79 3.21
N ARG A 152 10.11 -16.57 3.80
CA ARG A 152 9.01 -17.25 3.12
C ARG A 152 8.25 -16.32 2.16
N ARG A 153 7.94 -16.85 0.97
CA ARG A 153 6.91 -16.31 0.07
C ARG A 153 5.55 -16.39 0.78
N TRP A 154 5.20 -15.40 1.59
CA TRP A 154 3.84 -15.26 2.10
C TRP A 154 3.02 -14.50 1.06
N HIS A 155 2.49 -15.26 0.10
CA HIS A 155 1.31 -14.89 -0.68
C HIS A 155 0.50 -16.18 -0.83
N GLY A 156 -0.44 -16.38 0.10
CA GLY A 156 -1.54 -17.33 -0.05
C GLY A 156 -2.65 -16.69 -0.88
#